data_AF-A0A819PDF4-F1
#
_entry.id   AF-A0A819PDF4-F1
#
_cell.length_a   1.000
_cell.length_b   1.000
_cell.length_c   1.000
_cell.angle_alpha   90.00
_cell.angle_beta   90.00
_cell.angle_gamma   90.00
#
_symmetry.space_group_name_H-M   'P 1'
#
loop_
_entity.id
_entity.type
_entity.pdbx_description
1 polymer ?
#
loop_
_entity_poly.entity_id
_entity_poly.type
_entity_poly.pdbx_seq_one_letter_code
_entity_poly.pdbx_strand_id
1 'polypeptide(L)'
;MGKLGYDIVVSKLDENELLFSQQALQSYARLKDIIWHDELFRLVSPYRHEHDIAALMFVSENQDKAIVIVLEVLIAQRSFFKIHYPEII
;
A
#
# COMPACT_ATOMS: atom_id res chain seq x y z
N MET A 1 -2.83 4.45 0.54
CA MET A 1 -2.05 4.32 -0.71
C MET A 1 -2.69 5.23 -1.73
N GLY A 2 -1.91 6.00 -2.49
CA GLY A 2 -2.44 7.10 -3.31
C GLY A 2 -1.73 7.24 -4.65
N LYS A 3 -1.56 8.48 -5.12
CA LYS A 3 -0.89 8.81 -6.38
C LYS A 3 0.57 8.32 -6.37
N LEU A 4 0.95 7.49 -7.34
CA LEU A 4 2.33 7.05 -7.53
C LEU A 4 3.16 8.17 -8.16
N GLY A 5 4.37 8.34 -7.65
CA GLY A 5 5.36 9.30 -8.13
C GLY A 5 6.76 8.89 -7.66
N TYR A 6 7.77 9.51 -8.26
CA TYR A 6 9.18 9.26 -7.94
C TYR A 6 9.76 10.47 -7.24
N ASP A 7 10.42 10.23 -6.11
CA ASP A 7 11.27 11.20 -5.41
C ASP A 7 12.70 10.64 -5.33
N ILE A 8 13.25 10.30 -6.50
CA ILE A 8 14.60 9.75 -6.69
C ILE A 8 15.25 10.30 -7.97
N VAL A 9 16.57 10.21 -8.06
CA VAL A 9 17.31 10.63 -9.26
C VAL A 9 17.26 9.51 -10.31
N VAL A 10 16.25 9.54 -11.18
CA VAL A 10 16.00 8.50 -12.20
C VAL A 10 17.20 8.24 -13.10
N SER A 11 18.03 9.26 -13.38
CA SER A 11 19.22 9.11 -14.22
C SER A 11 20.34 8.27 -13.61
N LYS A 12 20.21 7.86 -12.33
CA LYS A 12 21.16 6.97 -11.65
C LYS A 12 20.72 5.51 -11.62
N LEU A 13 19.52 5.21 -12.11
CA LEU A 13 19.05 3.84 -12.21
C LEU A 13 19.84 3.09 -13.28
N ASP A 14 20.22 1.86 -12.99
CA ASP A 14 20.75 0.96 -14.01
C ASP A 14 19.64 0.53 -14.99
N GLU A 15 20.01 -0.20 -16.04
CA GLU A 15 19.07 -0.62 -17.09
C GLU A 15 17.93 -1.51 -16.55
N ASN A 16 18.23 -2.39 -15.58
CA ASN A 16 17.24 -3.29 -15.01
C ASN A 16 16.30 -2.55 -14.05
N GLU A 17 16.85 -1.66 -13.24
CA GLU A 17 16.07 -0.81 -12.33
C GLU A 17 15.15 0.13 -13.11
N LEU A 18 15.64 0.72 -14.21
CA LEU A 18 14.86 1.57 -15.08
C LEU A 18 13.74 0.78 -15.76
N LEU A 19 14.04 -0.43 -16.26
CA LEU A 19 13.04 -1.30 -16.86
C LEU A 19 11.94 -1.68 -15.85
N PHE A 20 12.33 -2.08 -14.64
CA PHE A 20 11.39 -2.39 -13.56
C PHE A 20 10.50 -1.17 -13.25
N SER A 21 11.11 0.01 -13.13
CA SER A 21 10.41 1.28 -12.89
C SER A 21 9.35 1.56 -13.96
N GLN A 22 9.69 1.36 -15.24
CA GLN A 22 8.74 1.52 -16.35
C GLN A 22 7.59 0.50 -16.29
N GLN A 23 7.87 -0.76 -15.94
CA GLN A 23 6.85 -1.79 -15.77
C GLN A 23 5.92 -1.50 -14.58
N ALA A 24 6.47 -0.97 -13.49
CA ALA A 24 5.69 -0.51 -12.34
C ALA A 24 4.74 0.63 -12.73
N LEU A 25 5.22 1.61 -13.51
CA LEU A 25 4.39 2.69 -14.07
C LEU A 25 3.26 2.17 -14.94
N GLN A 26 3.54 1.23 -15.84
CA GLN A 26 2.52 0.61 -16.69
C GLN A 26 1.47 -0.14 -15.87
N SER A 27 1.91 -0.85 -14.82
CA SER A 27 1.01 -1.59 -13.94
C SER A 27 0.14 -0.64 -13.12
N TYR A 28 0.74 0.42 -12.58
CA TYR A 28 0.02 1.47 -11.90
C TYR A 28 -1.00 2.16 -12.81
N ALA A 29 -0.64 2.46 -14.06
CA ALA A 29 -1.53 3.10 -15.01
C ALA A 29 -2.81 2.28 -15.30
N ARG A 30 -2.74 0.95 -15.22
CA ARG A 30 -3.92 0.07 -15.34
C ARG A 30 -4.81 0.05 -14.09
N LEU A 31 -4.25 0.38 -12.93
CA LEU A 31 -4.91 0.26 -11.63
C LEU A 31 -5.33 1.62 -11.04
N LYS A 32 -4.77 2.72 -11.53
CA LYS A 32 -4.90 4.07 -10.96
C LYS A 32 -6.36 4.53 -10.82
N ASP A 33 -7.23 4.14 -11.75
CA ASP A 33 -8.62 4.63 -11.76
C ASP A 33 -9.35 4.12 -10.51
N ILE A 34 -9.12 2.85 -10.15
CA ILE A 34 -9.64 2.22 -8.94
C ILE A 34 -8.94 2.75 -7.68
N ILE A 35 -7.62 2.96 -7.73
CA ILE A 35 -6.87 3.47 -6.56
C ILE A 35 -7.26 4.92 -6.21
N TRP A 36 -7.67 5.73 -7.19
CA TRP A 36 -7.91 7.16 -6.99
C TRP A 36 -9.35 7.52 -6.64
N HIS A 37 -10.33 6.86 -7.24
CA HIS A 37 -11.72 7.34 -7.21
C HIS A 37 -12.68 6.42 -6.46
N ASP A 38 -12.30 5.17 -6.24
CA ASP A 38 -13.19 4.15 -5.72
C ASP A 38 -13.05 3.97 -4.19
N GLU A 39 -13.87 3.08 -3.61
CA GLU A 39 -14.00 2.92 -2.16
C GLU A 39 -12.81 2.19 -1.53
N LEU A 40 -12.27 2.77 -0.45
CA LEU A 40 -11.13 2.22 0.32
C LEU A 40 -11.59 1.55 1.62
N PHE A 41 -11.30 0.26 1.75
CA PHE A 41 -11.49 -0.54 2.95
C PHE A 41 -10.16 -0.81 3.65
N ARG A 42 -10.06 -0.49 4.95
CA ARG A 42 -8.91 -0.88 5.79
C ARG A 42 -9.21 -2.22 6.44
N LEU A 43 -8.45 -3.25 6.09
CA LEU A 43 -8.71 -4.63 6.50
C LEU A 43 -7.92 -4.99 7.77
N VAL A 44 -6.62 -4.69 7.78
CA VAL A 44 -5.75 -4.96 8.93
C VAL A 44 -4.96 -3.71 9.29
N SER A 45 -5.05 -3.32 10.56
CA SER A 45 -4.31 -2.19 11.10
C SER A 45 -2.90 -2.63 11.54
N PRO A 46 -1.82 -2.00 11.05
CA PRO A 46 -0.46 -2.29 11.49
C PRO A 46 -0.19 -1.88 12.95
N TYR A 47 -1.13 -1.16 13.58
CA TYR A 47 -1.02 -0.74 14.98
C TYR A 47 -1.62 -1.75 15.95
N ARG A 48 -2.35 -2.78 15.46
CA ARG A 48 -2.85 -3.85 16.31
C ARG A 48 -1.78 -4.91 16.49
N HIS A 49 -1.52 -5.28 17.75
CA HIS A 49 -0.41 -6.16 18.13
C HIS A 49 -0.61 -7.65 17.76
N GLU A 50 -1.76 -7.99 17.18
CA GLU A 50 -2.15 -9.36 16.82
C GLU A 50 -1.41 -9.86 15.56
N HIS A 51 -1.12 -8.96 14.62
CA HIS A 51 -0.51 -9.30 13.34
C HIS A 51 0.52 -8.26 12.91
N ASP A 52 1.66 -8.71 12.41
CA ASP A 52 2.71 -7.84 11.88
C ASP A 52 2.47 -7.54 10.38
N ILE A 53 1.20 -7.25 10.03
CA ILE A 53 0.77 -6.95 8.66
C ILE A 53 -0.10 -5.70 8.61
N ALA A 54 -0.08 -5.03 7.46
CA ALA A 54 -1.08 -4.03 7.09
C ALA A 54 -1.82 -4.52 5.84
N ALA A 55 -3.14 -4.39 5.82
CA ALA A 55 -3.92 -4.75 4.64
C ALA A 55 -5.02 -3.73 4.35
N LEU A 56 -5.21 -3.44 3.07
CA LEU A 56 -6.26 -2.57 2.56
C LEU A 56 -6.75 -3.05 1.20
N MET A 57 -7.97 -2.64 0.85
CA MET A 57 -8.61 -3.02 -0.40
C MET A 57 -9.29 -1.81 -1.03
N PHE A 58 -9.16 -1.68 -2.35
CA PHE A 58 -9.95 -0.76 -3.15
C PHE A 58 -11.00 -1.57 -3.93
N VAL A 59 -12.24 -1.11 -3.97
CA VAL A 59 -13.35 -1.78 -4.67
C VAL A 59 -14.03 -0.80 -5.60
N SER A 60 -14.13 -1.13 -6.88
CA SER A 60 -14.80 -0.31 -7.88
C SER A 60 -16.24 0.01 -7.47
N GLU A 61 -16.77 1.18 -7.85
CA GLU A 61 -18.16 1.57 -7.58
C GLU A 61 -19.20 0.50 -7.97
N ASN A 62 -19.00 -0.18 -9.12
CA ASN A 62 -19.88 -1.27 -9.58
C ASN A 62 -19.65 -2.62 -8.87
N GLN A 63 -18.69 -2.68 -7.96
CA GLN A 63 -18.24 -3.87 -7.22
C GLN A 63 -17.82 -5.07 -8.11
N ASP A 64 -17.41 -4.82 -9.35
CA ASP A 64 -16.96 -5.86 -10.29
C ASP A 64 -15.44 -6.09 -10.25
N LYS A 65 -14.68 -5.17 -9.65
CA LYS A 65 -13.22 -5.23 -9.52
C LYS A 65 -12.77 -4.83 -8.13
N ALA A 66 -11.73 -5.49 -7.64
CA ALA A 66 -11.07 -5.14 -6.40
C ALA A 66 -9.55 -5.28 -6.49
N ILE A 67 -8.85 -4.45 -5.72
CA ILE A 67 -7.40 -4.49 -5.56
C ILE A 67 -7.11 -4.65 -4.07
N VAL A 68 -6.48 -5.75 -3.68
CA VAL A 68 -6.04 -5.99 -2.31
C VAL A 68 -4.54 -5.77 -2.22
N ILE A 69 -4.12 -4.97 -1.23
CA ILE A 69 -2.71 -4.73 -0.91
C ILE A 69 -2.47 -5.27 0.49
N VAL A 70 -1.55 -6.21 0.61
CA VAL A 70 -1.07 -6.76 1.89
C VAL A 70 0.42 -6.48 2.01
N LEU A 71 0.82 -5.93 3.15
CA LEU A 71 2.19 -5.60 3.48
C LEU A 71 2.57 -6.32 4.77
N GLU A 72 3.67 -7.05 4.75
CA GLU A 72 4.31 -7.55 5.97
C GLU A 72 5.18 -6.43 6.55
N VAL A 73 5.04 -6.16 7.84
CA VAL A 73 5.72 -5.07 8.53
C VAL A 73 6.70 -5.69 9.50
N LEU A 74 8.00 -5.60 9.20
CA LEU A 74 9.04 -6.03 10.14
C LEU A 74 9.11 -5.05 11.32
N ILE A 75 8.66 -5.47 12.49
CA ILE A 75 8.75 -4.69 13.73
C ILE A 75 10.03 -5.08 14.49
N ALA A 76 11.15 -4.41 14.19
CA ALA A 76 12.45 -4.71 14.78
C ALA A 76 12.55 -4.41 16.30
N GLN A 77 11.62 -3.65 16.89
CA GLN A 77 11.60 -3.28 18.32
C GLN A 77 10.14 -3.19 18.83
N ARG A 78 9.53 -4.34 19.12
CA ARG A 78 8.12 -4.44 19.57
C ARG A 78 7.86 -3.80 20.95
N SER A 79 8.92 -3.54 21.72
CA SER A 79 8.85 -3.11 23.13
C SER A 79 8.72 -1.60 23.34
N PHE A 80 9.02 -0.77 22.33
CA PHE A 80 9.11 0.70 22.50
C PHE A 80 7.84 1.48 22.12
N PHE A 81 6.95 0.91 21.30
CA PHE A 81 5.72 1.56 20.85
C PHE A 81 4.49 0.95 21.56
N LYS A 82 4.37 1.16 22.87
CA LYS A 82 3.08 1.06 23.57
C LYS A 82 2.31 2.36 23.38
N ILE A 83 1.70 2.57 22.22
CA ILE A 83 0.65 3.58 22.09
C ILE A 83 -0.66 2.88 22.45
N HIS A 84 -1.17 3.18 23.64
CA HIS A 84 -2.43 2.65 24.13
C HIS A 84 -3.56 3.35 23.38
N TYR A 85 -4.07 2.73 22.32
CA TYR A 85 -5.33 3.15 21.70
C TYR A 85 -6.48 2.50 22.46
N PRO A 86 -7.43 3.27 23.03
CA PRO A 86 -8.63 2.69 23.58
C PRO A 86 -9.44 2.05 22.46
N GLU A 87 -9.98 0.86 22.73
CA GLU A 87 -10.93 0.19 21.83
C GLU A 87 -12.17 1.07 21.69
N ILE A 88 -12.34 1.68 20.51
CA ILE A 88 -13.60 2.34 20.14
C ILE A 88 -14.46 1.24 19.53
N ILE A 89 -15.52 0.89 20.27
CA ILE A 89 -16.63 0.03 19.85
C ILE A 89 -17.40 0.72 18.72
#